data_AF-A0A9Q2WET0-F1
#
_entry.id   AF-A0A9Q2WET0-F1
#
_cell.length_a   1.000
_cell.length_b   1.000
_cell.length_c   1.000
_cell.angle_alpha   90.00
_cell.angle_beta   90.00
_cell.angle_gamma   90.00
#
_symmetry.space_group_name_H-M   'P 1'
#
loop_
_entity.id
_entity.type
_entity.pdbx_description
1 polymer ?
#
loop_
_entity_poly.entity_id
_entity_poly.type
_entity_poly.pdbx_seq_one_letter_code
_entity_poly.pdbx_strand_id
1 'polypeptide(L)'
;MKVEKIDVLSFVLTDLERLDPVRVMIENYEPGKGRITITCFGKAWTGAWSAMGGDTVQEFIKRVSNDYLIGCLDSQLRKTVDDDNEANLSFVKSEILKLRREREIASSKARDMWDEAENADDVKENCCGFGIGNELMDLFGDEPWYANWPSVPNPEYEYLERIVKAVRDGLNELECAA
;
A
#
# COMPACT_ATOMS: atom_id res chain seq x y z
N MET A 1 -9.69 -39.68 8.58
CA MET A 1 -8.90 -38.50 9.00
C MET A 1 -7.44 -38.88 8.93
N LYS A 2 -6.64 -38.14 8.16
CA LYS A 2 -5.18 -38.29 8.14
C LYS A 2 -4.61 -37.12 8.93
N VAL A 3 -3.71 -37.40 9.88
CA VAL A 3 -3.04 -36.39 10.70
C VAL A 3 -1.57 -36.44 10.33
N GLU A 4 -1.01 -35.28 10.01
CA GLU A 4 0.40 -35.12 9.71
C GLU A 4 1.00 -34.07 10.64
N LYS A 5 2.20 -34.36 11.14
CA LYS A 5 2.98 -33.42 11.94
C LYS A 5 3.93 -32.70 11.00
N ILE A 6 4.04 -31.38 11.16
CA ILE A 6 4.95 -30.51 10.41
C ILE A 6 5.85 -29.81 11.42
N ASP A 7 7.12 -29.67 11.07
CA ASP A 7 8.08 -28.88 11.83
C ASP A 7 8.03 -27.41 11.39
N VAL A 8 8.05 -26.50 12.36
CA VAL A 8 7.92 -25.06 12.13
C VAL A 8 9.13 -24.36 12.71
N LEU A 9 9.80 -23.55 11.89
CA LEU A 9 10.76 -22.58 12.41
C LEU A 9 9.97 -21.39 12.97
N SER A 10 10.12 -21.13 14.26
CA SER A 10 9.51 -19.96 14.89
C SER A 10 10.51 -19.19 15.73
N PHE A 11 10.50 -17.88 15.59
CA PHE A 11 11.34 -16.97 16.35
C PHE A 11 10.62 -15.64 16.59
N VAL A 12 11.15 -14.85 17.52
CA VAL A 12 10.65 -13.52 17.88
C VAL A 12 11.81 -12.55 17.83
N LEU A 13 11.59 -11.41 17.18
CA LEU A 13 12.52 -10.29 17.15
C LEU A 13 12.03 -9.26 18.17
N THR A 14 12.88 -8.90 19.12
CA THR A 14 12.64 -7.88 20.15
C THR A 14 13.63 -6.74 20.00
N ASP A 15 13.42 -5.66 20.77
CA ASP A 15 14.35 -4.53 20.84
C ASP A 15 14.59 -3.83 19.47
N LEU A 16 13.55 -3.87 18.62
CA LEU A 16 13.54 -3.22 17.30
C LEU A 16 13.16 -1.74 17.43
N GLU A 17 13.84 -0.88 16.68
CA GLU A 17 13.51 0.54 16.66
C GLU A 17 12.14 0.78 15.99
N ARG A 18 11.19 1.37 16.75
CA ARG A 18 9.85 1.76 16.28
C ARG A 18 9.02 0.60 15.72
N LEU A 19 9.24 -0.62 16.21
CA LEU A 19 8.43 -1.80 15.93
C LEU A 19 8.12 -2.53 17.24
N ASP A 20 6.88 -2.98 17.37
CA ASP A 20 6.52 -3.99 18.37
C ASP A 20 7.25 -5.31 18.09
N PRO A 21 7.35 -6.22 19.08
CA PRO A 21 7.94 -7.53 18.86
C PRO A 21 7.34 -8.24 17.64
N VAL A 22 8.21 -8.63 16.70
CA VAL A 22 7.81 -9.30 15.47
C VAL A 22 7.97 -10.80 15.67
N ARG A 23 6.85 -11.54 15.66
CA ARG A 23 6.87 -13.00 15.73
C ARG A 23 6.71 -13.59 14.35
N VAL A 24 7.60 -14.52 14.02
CA VAL A 24 7.67 -15.17 12.71
C VAL A 24 7.47 -16.67 12.89
N MET A 25 6.71 -17.26 11.97
CA MET A 25 6.53 -18.70 11.83
C MET A 25 6.71 -19.08 10.36
N ILE A 26 7.63 -19.99 10.09
CA ILE A 26 7.95 -20.46 8.74
C ILE A 26 7.76 -21.97 8.67
N GLU A 27 7.02 -22.38 7.64
CA GLU A 27 6.70 -23.77 7.34
C GLU A 27 7.20 -24.10 5.94
N ASN A 28 8.17 -25.01 5.85
CA ASN A 28 8.61 -25.58 4.58
C ASN A 28 7.86 -26.89 4.37
N TYR A 29 6.96 -26.94 3.38
CA TYR A 29 6.14 -28.12 3.11
C TYR A 29 6.91 -29.16 2.30
N GLU A 30 7.53 -28.72 1.20
CA GLU A 30 8.34 -29.49 0.27
C GLU A 30 9.35 -28.52 -0.38
N PRO A 31 10.41 -29.01 -1.06
CA PRO A 31 11.32 -28.12 -1.80
C PRO A 31 10.54 -27.17 -2.74
N GLY A 32 10.76 -25.87 -2.58
CA GLY A 32 10.06 -24.84 -3.35
C GLY A 32 8.62 -24.53 -2.91
N LYS A 33 8.11 -25.11 -1.81
CA LYS A 33 6.75 -24.87 -1.31
C LYS A 33 6.73 -24.59 0.20
N GLY A 34 6.03 -23.55 0.60
CA GLY A 34 5.93 -23.22 2.01
C GLY A 34 5.07 -22.01 2.32
N ARG A 35 5.10 -21.64 3.58
CA ARG A 35 4.32 -20.54 4.14
C ARG A 35 5.15 -19.77 5.17
N ILE A 36 4.90 -18.47 5.25
CA ILE A 36 5.30 -17.63 6.36
C ILE A 36 4.06 -16.99 6.99
N THR A 37 4.05 -16.89 8.31
CA THR A 37 3.14 -16.02 9.06
C THR A 37 3.97 -15.07 9.91
N ILE A 38 3.69 -13.78 9.78
CA ILE A 38 4.32 -12.71 10.54
C ILE A 38 3.25 -12.04 11.38
N THR A 39 3.51 -11.83 12.67
CA THR A 39 2.60 -11.10 13.56
C THR A 39 3.33 -9.96 14.24
N CYS A 40 2.70 -8.79 14.30
CA CYS A 40 3.21 -7.57 14.93
C CYS A 40 2.02 -6.67 15.27
N PHE A 41 2.03 -6.04 16.45
CA PHE A 41 0.97 -5.12 16.93
C PHE A 41 -0.48 -5.61 16.69
N GLY A 42 -0.79 -6.85 17.07
CA GLY A 42 -2.14 -7.42 16.91
C GLY A 42 -2.58 -7.71 15.47
N LYS A 43 -1.74 -7.40 14.48
CA LYS A 43 -1.93 -7.75 13.07
C LYS A 43 -1.16 -9.02 12.72
N ALA A 44 -1.63 -9.72 11.69
CA ALA A 44 -1.02 -10.92 11.15
C ALA A 44 -1.04 -10.88 9.62
N TRP A 45 0.08 -11.23 9.01
CA TRP A 45 0.22 -11.35 7.55
C TRP A 45 0.74 -12.74 7.21
N THR A 46 0.11 -13.38 6.23
CA THR A 46 0.46 -14.74 5.81
C THR A 46 0.72 -14.76 4.32
N GLY A 47 1.93 -15.19 3.94
CA GLY A 47 2.31 -15.46 2.56
C GLY A 47 2.50 -16.96 2.36
N ALA A 48 2.03 -17.49 1.24
CA ALA A 48 2.22 -18.89 0.87
C ALA A 48 2.63 -19.01 -0.60
N TRP A 49 3.57 -19.90 -0.86
CA TRP A 49 4.11 -20.10 -2.20
C TRP A 49 4.15 -21.59 -2.54
N SER A 50 3.75 -21.92 -3.76
CA SER A 50 3.75 -23.28 -4.30
C SER A 50 4.84 -23.52 -5.35
N ALA A 51 5.62 -22.49 -5.68
CA ALA A 51 6.66 -22.54 -6.71
C ALA A 51 7.78 -21.50 -6.44
N MET A 52 8.65 -21.79 -5.46
CA MET A 52 9.80 -20.93 -5.11
C MET A 52 11.10 -21.33 -5.83
N GLY A 53 11.04 -22.20 -6.84
CA GLY A 53 12.22 -22.61 -7.63
C GLY A 53 13.14 -23.61 -6.92
N GLY A 54 12.64 -24.29 -5.88
CA GLY A 54 13.41 -25.22 -5.05
C GLY A 54 13.88 -24.62 -3.73
N ASP A 55 13.90 -23.29 -3.62
CA ASP A 55 14.24 -22.56 -2.40
C ASP A 55 13.36 -22.98 -1.20
N THR A 56 13.95 -22.91 -0.01
CA THR A 56 13.20 -22.79 1.25
C THR A 56 12.52 -21.42 1.32
N VAL A 57 11.53 -21.28 2.20
CA VAL A 57 10.87 -19.99 2.46
C VAL A 57 11.88 -18.93 2.91
N GLN A 58 12.87 -19.31 3.72
CA GLN A 58 13.92 -18.41 4.22
C GLN A 58 14.77 -17.84 3.07
N GLU A 59 15.27 -18.71 2.19
CA GLU A 59 16.05 -18.32 1.01
C GLU A 59 15.22 -17.44 0.06
N PHE A 60 13.97 -17.84 -0.18
CA PHE A 60 13.07 -17.12 -1.06
C PHE A 60 12.81 -15.70 -0.56
N ILE A 61 12.47 -15.52 0.73
CA ILE A 61 12.20 -14.21 1.34
C ILE A 61 13.41 -13.29 1.26
N LYS A 62 14.62 -13.81 1.47
CA LYS A 62 15.86 -13.03 1.35
C LYS A 62 16.15 -12.61 -0.10
N ARG A 63 15.72 -13.38 -1.09
CA ARG A 63 16.02 -13.18 -2.51
C ARG A 63 15.09 -12.19 -3.22
N VAL A 64 13.79 -12.22 -2.92
CA VAL A 64 12.78 -11.40 -3.65
C VAL A 64 12.73 -9.94 -3.16
N SER A 65 12.01 -9.06 -3.85
CA SER A 65 11.89 -7.65 -3.43
C SER A 65 10.90 -7.48 -2.26
N ASN A 66 11.04 -6.38 -1.50
CA ASN A 66 10.05 -5.98 -0.49
C ASN A 66 8.68 -5.78 -1.13
N ASP A 67 8.63 -5.07 -2.26
CA ASP A 67 7.38 -4.80 -2.97
C ASP A 67 6.62 -6.09 -3.34
N TYR A 68 7.34 -7.12 -3.78
CA TYR A 68 6.72 -8.42 -4.05
C TYR A 68 6.19 -9.09 -2.78
N LEU A 69 6.98 -9.13 -1.71
CA LEU A 69 6.56 -9.76 -0.45
C LEU A 69 5.36 -9.05 0.15
N ILE A 70 5.38 -7.72 0.20
CA ILE A 70 4.28 -6.92 0.70
C ILE A 70 3.02 -7.22 -0.10
N GLY A 71 3.08 -7.26 -1.44
CA GLY A 71 1.94 -7.63 -2.26
C GLY A 71 1.42 -9.06 -2.04
N CYS A 72 2.27 -10.00 -1.61
CA CYS A 72 1.83 -11.34 -1.20
C CYS A 72 1.22 -11.38 0.22
N LEU A 73 1.68 -10.51 1.11
CA LEU A 73 1.26 -10.44 2.51
C LEU A 73 -0.04 -9.63 2.67
N ASP A 74 -0.19 -8.58 1.87
CA ASP A 74 -1.36 -7.72 1.79
C ASP A 74 -1.50 -7.18 0.36
N SER A 75 -2.37 -7.81 -0.43
CA SER A 75 -2.56 -7.48 -1.84
C SER A 75 -3.34 -6.18 -2.08
N GLN A 76 -3.99 -5.65 -1.04
CA GLN A 76 -4.73 -4.39 -1.11
C GLN A 76 -3.88 -3.20 -0.67
N LEU A 77 -2.76 -3.45 -0.01
CA LEU A 77 -1.86 -2.41 0.48
C LEU A 77 -1.09 -1.75 -0.66
N ARG A 78 -1.44 -0.49 -0.93
CA ARG A 78 -0.79 0.33 -1.95
C ARG A 78 0.45 1.03 -1.38
N LYS A 79 1.47 1.21 -2.22
CA LYS A 79 2.72 1.91 -1.86
C LYS A 79 2.52 3.40 -1.61
N THR A 80 1.54 3.99 -2.29
CA THR A 80 1.11 5.38 -2.10
C THR A 80 -0.38 5.44 -1.83
N VAL A 81 -0.79 6.50 -1.14
CA VAL A 81 -2.18 6.90 -0.93
C VAL A 81 -2.36 8.32 -1.43
N ASP A 82 -3.61 8.72 -1.60
CA ASP A 82 -3.93 10.12 -1.93
C ASP A 82 -3.33 11.05 -0.86
N ASP A 83 -2.82 12.18 -1.32
CA ASP A 83 -2.36 13.24 -0.44
C ASP A 83 -3.55 13.92 0.26
N ASP A 84 -3.26 14.86 1.15
CA ASP A 84 -4.28 15.59 1.89
C ASP A 84 -5.20 16.45 0.98
N ASN A 85 -6.31 16.89 1.57
CA ASN A 85 -7.31 17.67 0.84
C ASN A 85 -6.76 19.02 0.33
N GLU A 86 -5.74 19.59 0.96
CA GLU A 86 -5.12 20.86 0.55
C GLU A 86 -4.29 20.67 -0.73
N ALA A 87 -3.52 19.59 -0.81
CA ALA A 87 -2.81 19.19 -2.02
C ALA A 87 -3.80 18.89 -3.16
N ASN A 88 -4.88 18.15 -2.88
CA ASN A 88 -5.93 17.87 -3.84
C ASN A 88 -6.64 19.15 -4.31
N LEU A 89 -6.90 20.10 -3.42
CA LEU A 89 -7.51 21.40 -3.74
C LEU A 89 -6.59 22.23 -4.64
N SER A 90 -5.30 22.26 -4.33
CA SER A 90 -4.29 22.94 -5.15
C SER A 90 -4.23 22.36 -6.56
N PHE A 91 -4.30 21.04 -6.68
CA PHE A 91 -4.35 20.34 -7.96
C PHE A 91 -5.61 20.70 -8.76
N VAL A 92 -6.79 20.63 -8.15
CA VAL A 92 -8.08 20.98 -8.77
C VAL A 92 -8.08 22.43 -9.26
N LYS A 93 -7.64 23.38 -8.42
CA LYS A 93 -7.51 24.80 -8.81
C LYS A 93 -6.57 24.99 -9.99
N SER A 94 -5.48 24.22 -10.05
CA SER A 94 -4.53 24.29 -11.16
C SER A 94 -5.14 23.85 -12.50
N GLU A 95 -5.99 22.81 -12.49
CA GLU A 95 -6.68 22.32 -13.68
C GLU A 95 -7.81 23.27 -14.11
N ILE A 96 -8.57 23.86 -13.18
CA ILE A 96 -9.54 24.91 -13.51
C ILE A 96 -8.85 26.08 -14.24
N LEU A 97 -7.70 26.53 -13.72
CA LEU A 97 -6.91 27.61 -14.34
C LEU A 97 -6.36 27.22 -15.71
N LYS A 98 -5.98 25.95 -15.90
CA LYS A 98 -5.51 25.42 -17.19
C LYS A 98 -6.64 25.43 -18.23
N LEU A 99 -7.79 24.83 -17.94
CA LEU A 99 -8.95 24.85 -18.84
C LEU A 99 -9.40 26.28 -19.17
N ARG A 100 -9.37 27.18 -18.18
CA ARG A 100 -9.72 28.60 -18.40
C ARG A 100 -8.74 29.32 -19.33
N ARG A 101 -7.44 29.03 -19.23
CA ARG A 101 -6.38 29.58 -20.11
C ARG A 101 -6.50 29.04 -21.53
N GLU A 102 -6.85 27.76 -21.67
CA GLU A 102 -7.08 27.09 -22.95
C GLU A 102 -8.42 27.47 -23.60
N ARG A 103 -9.29 28.14 -22.83
CA ARG A 103 -10.65 28.59 -23.24
C ARG A 103 -11.63 27.43 -23.45
N GLU A 104 -11.36 26.28 -22.85
CA GLU A 104 -12.27 25.13 -22.80
C GLU A 104 -13.50 25.41 -21.92
N ILE A 105 -13.33 26.28 -20.90
CA ILE A 105 -14.43 26.73 -20.03
C ILE A 105 -14.56 28.26 -19.99
N ALA A 106 -15.80 28.72 -19.84
CA ALA A 106 -16.12 30.13 -19.68
C ALA A 106 -15.72 30.66 -18.29
N SER A 107 -15.62 31.99 -18.17
CA SER A 107 -15.22 32.62 -16.90
C SER A 107 -16.20 32.39 -15.76
N SER A 108 -17.50 32.26 -16.04
CA SER A 108 -18.52 31.97 -15.03
C SER A 108 -18.37 30.53 -14.51
N LYS A 109 -18.34 29.54 -15.41
CA LYS A 109 -18.13 28.13 -15.05
C LYS A 109 -16.84 27.91 -14.25
N ALA A 110 -15.74 28.57 -14.65
CA ALA A 110 -14.48 28.50 -13.89
C ALA A 110 -14.61 29.09 -12.47
N ARG A 111 -15.43 30.13 -12.29
CA ARG A 111 -15.69 30.72 -10.97
C ARG A 111 -16.55 29.79 -10.11
N ASP A 112 -17.59 29.20 -10.70
CA ASP A 112 -18.48 28.27 -10.00
C ASP A 112 -17.71 27.03 -9.53
N MET A 113 -16.90 26.41 -10.41
CA MET A 113 -15.99 25.31 -10.05
C MET A 113 -14.99 25.71 -8.96
N TRP A 114 -14.43 26.92 -9.02
CA TRP A 114 -13.47 27.39 -8.02
C TRP A 114 -14.12 27.54 -6.64
N ASP A 115 -15.30 28.15 -6.58
CA ASP A 115 -16.03 28.36 -5.34
C ASP A 115 -16.51 27.03 -4.75
N GLU A 116 -16.94 26.08 -5.58
CA GLU A 116 -17.28 24.74 -5.13
C GLU A 116 -16.08 23.99 -4.55
N ALA A 117 -14.92 24.05 -5.21
CA ALA A 117 -13.69 23.42 -4.72
C ALA A 117 -13.25 24.01 -3.37
N GLU A 118 -13.33 25.33 -3.18
CA GLU A 118 -12.95 25.99 -1.91
C GLU A 118 -13.86 25.61 -0.73
N ASN A 119 -15.11 25.24 -1.00
CA ASN A 119 -16.08 24.88 0.04
C ASN A 119 -16.20 23.36 0.23
N ALA A 120 -15.39 22.55 -0.45
CA ALA A 120 -15.43 21.10 -0.38
C ALA A 120 -14.68 20.56 0.86
N ASP A 121 -15.35 19.74 1.65
CA ASP A 121 -14.71 18.98 2.74
C ASP A 121 -13.72 17.94 2.19
N ASP A 122 -14.11 17.27 1.09
CA ASP A 122 -13.25 16.41 0.28
C ASP A 122 -13.43 16.79 -1.20
N VAL A 123 -12.46 17.54 -1.73
CA VAL A 123 -12.52 18.02 -3.11
C VAL A 123 -12.38 16.88 -4.12
N LYS A 124 -11.67 15.81 -3.76
CA LYS A 124 -11.49 14.65 -4.63
C LYS A 124 -12.79 13.87 -4.73
N GLU A 125 -13.48 13.65 -3.61
CA GLU A 125 -14.82 13.07 -3.59
C GLU A 125 -15.79 13.89 -4.44
N ASN A 126 -15.75 15.23 -4.35
CA ASN A 126 -16.58 16.07 -5.21
C ASN A 126 -16.21 15.92 -6.70
N CYS A 127 -14.94 15.87 -7.06
CA CYS A 127 -14.55 15.68 -8.46
C CYS A 127 -14.90 14.28 -9.01
N CYS A 128 -14.92 13.26 -8.16
CA CYS A 128 -15.06 11.88 -8.61
C CYS A 128 -16.47 11.29 -8.38
N GLY A 129 -17.21 11.80 -7.40
CA GLY A 129 -18.52 11.31 -6.99
C GLY A 129 -19.65 11.78 -7.91
N PHE A 130 -20.65 10.92 -8.12
CA PHE A 130 -21.83 11.20 -8.95
C PHE A 130 -22.91 12.01 -8.21
N GLY A 131 -22.54 13.18 -7.67
CA GLY A 131 -23.47 14.11 -7.03
C GLY A 131 -24.27 14.91 -8.06
N ILE A 132 -25.60 15.00 -7.91
CA ILE A 132 -26.43 15.85 -8.77
C ILE A 132 -26.09 17.33 -8.50
N GLY A 133 -25.72 18.06 -9.56
CA GLY A 133 -25.48 19.51 -9.49
C GLY A 133 -24.07 19.93 -9.08
N ASN A 134 -23.11 19.01 -9.13
CA ASN A 134 -21.71 19.28 -8.83
C ASN A 134 -20.99 19.80 -10.10
N GLU A 135 -20.47 21.03 -10.02
CA GLU A 135 -19.84 21.70 -11.15
C GLU A 135 -18.46 21.11 -11.48
N LEU A 136 -17.85 20.38 -10.54
CA LEU A 136 -16.54 19.75 -10.66
C LEU A 136 -16.55 18.40 -11.38
N MET A 137 -17.70 17.75 -11.58
CA MET A 137 -17.75 16.44 -12.25
C MET A 137 -17.17 16.46 -13.66
N ASP A 138 -17.31 17.58 -14.38
CA ASP A 138 -16.81 17.70 -15.75
C ASP A 138 -15.32 18.09 -15.80
N LEU A 139 -14.67 18.36 -14.66
CA LEU A 139 -13.31 18.92 -14.62
C LEU A 139 -12.27 17.97 -15.25
N PHE A 140 -12.41 16.67 -15.02
CA PHE A 140 -11.44 15.65 -15.45
C PHE A 140 -11.98 14.71 -16.54
N GLY A 141 -13.16 15.00 -17.09
CA GLY A 141 -13.84 14.13 -18.05
C GLY A 141 -14.39 12.85 -17.41
N ASP A 142 -14.42 11.75 -18.17
CA ASP A 142 -15.15 10.53 -17.80
C ASP A 142 -14.45 9.68 -16.71
N GLU A 143 -13.16 9.91 -16.47
CA GLU A 143 -12.33 9.08 -15.58
C GLU A 143 -11.57 9.91 -14.51
N PRO A 144 -12.29 10.70 -13.67
CA PRO A 144 -11.68 11.59 -12.68
C PRO A 144 -10.79 10.85 -11.67
N TRP A 145 -11.10 9.58 -11.37
CA TRP A 145 -10.34 8.71 -10.47
C TRP A 145 -8.91 8.45 -10.92
N TYR A 146 -8.66 8.50 -12.24
CA TYR A 146 -7.37 8.23 -12.87
C TYR A 146 -6.62 9.52 -13.24
N ALA A 147 -7.13 10.69 -12.83
CA ALA A 147 -6.34 11.91 -12.90
C ALA A 147 -5.06 11.76 -12.05
N ASN A 148 -4.03 12.54 -12.36
CA ASN A 148 -2.75 12.54 -11.65
C ASN A 148 -2.88 13.24 -10.28
N TRP A 149 -3.78 12.75 -9.43
CA TRP A 149 -3.98 13.25 -8.08
C TRP A 149 -2.66 13.21 -7.30
N PRO A 150 -2.39 14.25 -6.49
CA PRO A 150 -1.31 14.22 -5.53
C PRO A 150 -1.35 12.96 -4.68
N SER A 151 -0.19 12.35 -4.47
CA SER A 151 -0.07 11.14 -3.65
C SER A 151 1.19 11.16 -2.81
N VAL A 152 1.11 10.53 -1.65
CA VAL A 152 2.19 10.43 -0.67
C VAL A 152 2.51 8.96 -0.36
N PRO A 153 3.71 8.65 0.15
CA PRO A 153 4.01 7.31 0.65
C PRO A 153 2.97 6.85 1.67
N ASN A 154 2.52 5.60 1.56
CA ASN A 154 1.55 5.02 2.48
C ASN A 154 2.23 4.60 3.79
N PRO A 155 1.90 5.20 4.95
CA PRO A 155 2.53 4.85 6.22
C PRO A 155 2.35 3.38 6.63
N GLU A 156 1.23 2.76 6.26
CA GLU A 156 0.98 1.32 6.51
C GLU A 156 1.89 0.44 5.65
N TYR A 157 2.17 0.86 4.41
CA TYR A 157 3.14 0.19 3.53
C TYR A 157 4.55 0.29 4.10
N GLU A 158 4.98 1.48 4.49
CA GLU A 158 6.29 1.69 5.11
C GLU A 158 6.43 0.94 6.45
N TYR A 159 5.33 0.77 7.19
CA TYR A 159 5.31 -0.05 8.39
C TYR A 159 5.55 -1.53 8.08
N LEU A 160 4.80 -2.11 7.13
CA LEU A 160 5.00 -3.50 6.72
C LEU A 160 6.37 -3.72 6.07
N GLU A 161 6.89 -2.73 5.34
CA GLU A 161 8.25 -2.78 4.78
C GLU A 161 9.32 -2.89 5.88
N ARG A 162 9.20 -2.10 6.95
CA ARG A 162 10.11 -2.20 8.12
C ARG A 162 10.03 -3.58 8.78
N ILE A 163 8.82 -4.15 8.90
CA ILE A 163 8.63 -5.51 9.41
C ILE A 163 9.33 -6.53 8.51
N VAL A 164 9.10 -6.50 7.20
CA VAL A 164 9.74 -7.42 6.23
C VAL A 164 11.26 -7.31 6.29
N LYS A 165 11.79 -6.10 6.40
CA LYS A 165 13.24 -5.87 6.58
C LYS A 165 13.75 -6.50 7.88
N ALA A 166 13.07 -6.27 9.00
CA ALA A 166 13.44 -6.85 10.28
C ALA A 166 13.43 -8.39 10.23
N VAL A 167 12.43 -8.99 9.57
CA VAL A 167 12.37 -10.46 9.38
C VAL A 167 13.58 -10.97 8.61
N ARG A 168 14.02 -10.28 7.56
CA ARG A 168 15.24 -10.67 6.82
C ARG A 168 16.49 -10.56 7.65
N ASP A 169 16.64 -9.45 8.37
CA ASP A 169 17.79 -9.22 9.23
C ASP A 169 17.86 -10.32 10.30
N GLY A 170 16.73 -10.66 10.92
CA GLY A 170 16.62 -11.77 11.86
C GLY A 170 16.93 -13.15 11.27
N LEU A 171 16.53 -13.42 10.02
CA LEU A 171 16.91 -14.66 9.33
C LEU A 171 18.43 -14.76 9.11
N ASN A 172 19.08 -13.65 8.74
CA ASN A 172 20.53 -13.62 8.57
C ASN A 172 21.26 -13.85 9.91
N GLU A 173 20.77 -13.26 11.00
CA GLU A 173 21.35 -13.47 12.33
C GLU A 173 21.25 -14.93 12.79
N LEU A 174 20.11 -15.59 12.56
CA LEU A 174 19.93 -17.00 12.86
C LEU A 174 20.90 -17.90 12.09
N GLU A 175 21.18 -17.58 10.83
CA GLU A 175 22.17 -18.30 10.01
C GLU A 175 23.60 -18.07 10.48
N CYS A 176 23.93 -16.88 10.97
CA CYS A 176 25.25 -16.61 11.55
C CYS A 176 25.47 -17.27 12.92
N ALA A 177 24.40 -17.54 13.67
CA ALA A 177 24.45 -18.14 14.99
C ALA A 177 24.44 -19.69 14.98
N ALA A 178 24.15 -20.31 13.84
CA ALA A 178 24.08 -21.77 13.64
C ALA A 178 25.43 -22.36 13.20
#